data_AF-A0A973DM37-F1
#
_entry.id   AF-A0A973DM37-F1
#
_cell.length_a   1.000
_cell.length_b   1.000
_cell.length_c   1.000
_cell.angle_alpha   90.00
_cell.angle_beta   90.00
_cell.angle_gamma   90.00
#
_symmetry.space_group_name_H-M   'P 1'
#
loop_
_entity.id
_entity.type
_entity.pdbx_description
1 polymer ?
#
loop_
_entity_poly.entity_id
_entity_poly.type
_entity_poly.pdbx_seq_one_letter_code
_entity_poly.pdbx_strand_id
1 'polypeptide(L)'
;MLNVEVKSKASGAELEKLDYMLRSTVGQHSFYYSSLNLDTLKKLRGINSTVYLGFIQGSHPQSVSKLKSALRKGVKNDQLYKLYSKNIEAIGNYGTQRYRRKYKDYTSLSALGNLQIKLGSNSGLHMDIRSYANATYVKGRANRLGMKVYTYSINGTNYHQGKLLALNKSLLPDGIIIDATPYRLCKQLFNASKPLKAYRASTSIGRYINDLPQDADFDQLEQMLSYINEGYYVSISDGLKRIGAEKNKSVPKVEKTVMSFDFPTIKDGEIDTSTSKAILIKIRVLNNDRQ
;
A
#
# COMPACT_ATOMS: atom_id res chain seq x y z
N MET A 1 4.36 -10.51 1.90
CA MET A 1 3.02 -10.85 2.40
C MET A 1 2.05 -9.76 1.96
N LEU A 2 0.96 -10.12 1.29
CA LEU A 2 -0.02 -9.22 0.67
C LEU A 2 -1.19 -8.95 1.63
N ASN A 3 -1.56 -7.68 1.83
CA ASN A 3 -2.81 -7.31 2.50
C ASN A 3 -3.94 -7.24 1.47
N VAL A 4 -5.02 -7.99 1.68
CA VAL A 4 -6.23 -7.94 0.85
C VAL A 4 -7.36 -7.29 1.65
N GLU A 5 -7.64 -6.02 1.38
CA GLU A 5 -8.74 -5.29 2.02
C GLU A 5 -10.08 -5.57 1.31
N VAL A 6 -11.04 -6.15 2.02
CA VAL A 6 -12.39 -6.39 1.51
C VAL A 6 -13.31 -5.24 1.93
N LYS A 7 -13.67 -4.38 0.98
CA LYS A 7 -14.49 -3.17 1.21
C LYS A 7 -16.00 -3.39 1.10
N SER A 8 -16.43 -4.47 0.44
CA SER A 8 -17.84 -4.75 0.17
C SER A 8 -18.46 -5.72 1.19
N LYS A 9 -19.79 -5.78 1.18
CA LYS A 9 -20.57 -6.84 1.84
C LYS A 9 -20.62 -8.08 0.94
N ALA A 10 -19.47 -8.69 0.69
CA ALA A 10 -19.38 -9.89 -0.13
C ALA A 10 -20.18 -11.07 0.49
N SER A 11 -20.77 -11.88 -0.38
CA SER A 11 -21.37 -13.16 -0.05
C SER A 11 -20.31 -14.19 0.35
N GLY A 12 -20.73 -15.29 1.00
CA GLY A 12 -19.80 -16.37 1.34
C GLY A 12 -19.11 -16.98 0.12
N ALA A 13 -19.88 -17.22 -0.95
CA ALA A 13 -19.38 -17.81 -2.20
C ALA A 13 -18.34 -16.91 -2.91
N GLU A 14 -18.53 -15.59 -2.91
CA GLU A 14 -17.54 -14.67 -3.47
C GLU A 14 -16.23 -14.68 -2.67
N LEU A 15 -16.32 -14.74 -1.34
CA LEU A 15 -15.16 -14.79 -0.46
C LEU A 15 -14.41 -16.12 -0.59
N GLU A 16 -15.12 -17.22 -0.80
CA GLU A 16 -14.53 -18.53 -1.03
C GLU A 16 -13.78 -18.59 -2.36
N LYS A 17 -14.37 -18.04 -3.43
CA LYS A 17 -13.69 -17.89 -4.73
C LYS A 17 -12.45 -17.01 -4.62
N LEU A 18 -12.54 -15.89 -3.90
CA LEU A 18 -11.39 -15.01 -3.64
C LEU A 18 -10.27 -15.77 -2.91
N ASP A 19 -10.60 -16.52 -1.87
CA ASP A 19 -9.61 -17.28 -1.09
C ASP A 19 -8.96 -18.38 -1.92
N TYR A 20 -9.73 -19.12 -2.70
CA TYR A 20 -9.21 -20.11 -3.63
C TYR A 20 -8.24 -19.49 -4.65
N MET A 21 -8.61 -18.36 -5.26
CA MET A 21 -7.77 -17.64 -6.21
C MET A 21 -6.46 -17.16 -5.57
N LEU A 22 -6.51 -16.60 -4.36
CA LEU A 22 -5.32 -16.13 -3.66
C LEU A 22 -4.38 -17.27 -3.26
N ARG A 23 -4.94 -18.40 -2.78
CA ARG A 23 -4.14 -19.59 -2.44
C ARG A 23 -3.46 -20.18 -3.66
N SER A 24 -4.18 -20.28 -4.79
CA SER A 24 -3.63 -20.83 -6.04
C SER A 24 -2.61 -19.92 -6.73
N THR A 25 -2.78 -18.60 -6.63
CA THR A 25 -1.93 -17.63 -7.34
C THR A 25 -0.72 -17.16 -6.52
N VAL A 26 -0.95 -16.81 -5.25
CA VAL A 26 0.07 -16.18 -4.38
C VAL A 26 0.67 -17.18 -3.41
N GLY A 27 0.02 -18.32 -3.21
CA GLY A 27 0.43 -19.37 -2.28
C GLY A 27 -0.16 -19.17 -0.88
N GLN A 28 -0.32 -20.30 -0.19
CA GLN A 28 -0.72 -20.34 1.22
C GLN A 28 0.27 -19.52 2.07
N HIS A 29 -0.23 -18.73 3.03
CA HIS A 29 0.57 -17.87 3.94
C HIS A 29 1.21 -16.62 3.32
N SER A 30 1.06 -16.39 2.01
CA SER A 30 1.60 -15.19 1.36
C SER A 30 0.66 -13.98 1.44
N PHE A 31 -0.54 -14.13 1.97
CA PHE A 31 -1.55 -13.09 2.07
C PHE A 31 -2.30 -13.12 3.40
N TYR A 32 -2.98 -12.02 3.70
CA TYR A 32 -3.95 -11.92 4.79
C TYR A 32 -5.09 -10.98 4.41
N TYR A 33 -6.21 -11.06 5.14
CA TYR A 33 -7.36 -10.18 4.89
C TYR A 33 -7.48 -9.07 5.91
N SER A 34 -8.03 -7.95 5.47
CA SER A 34 -8.49 -6.89 6.36
C SER A 34 -9.86 -6.34 5.92
N SER A 35 -10.65 -5.84 6.88
CA SER A 35 -11.94 -5.21 6.57
C SER A 35 -12.45 -4.33 7.71
N LEU A 36 -13.21 -3.29 7.35
CA LEU A 36 -14.06 -2.51 8.27
C LEU A 36 -15.33 -3.28 8.68
N ASN A 37 -15.67 -4.37 7.98
CA ASN A 37 -16.88 -5.15 8.22
C ASN A 37 -16.56 -6.44 8.98
N LEU A 38 -16.98 -6.50 10.24
CA LEU A 38 -16.76 -7.66 11.11
C LEU A 38 -17.44 -8.93 10.59
N ASP A 39 -18.61 -8.83 9.97
CA ASP A 39 -19.31 -10.01 9.43
C ASP A 39 -18.59 -10.59 8.23
N THR A 40 -17.97 -9.75 7.39
CA THR A 40 -17.09 -10.21 6.30
C THR A 40 -15.92 -11.01 6.86
N LEU A 41 -15.27 -10.53 7.92
CA LEU A 41 -14.15 -11.24 8.55
C LEU A 41 -14.59 -12.55 9.22
N LYS A 42 -15.78 -12.58 9.83
CA LYS A 42 -16.34 -13.83 10.39
C LYS A 42 -16.56 -14.88 9.30
N LYS A 43 -17.12 -14.49 8.15
CA LYS A 43 -17.27 -15.40 6.99
C LYS A 43 -15.92 -15.91 6.51
N LEU A 44 -14.93 -15.02 6.36
CA LEU A 44 -13.57 -15.40 5.99
C LEU A 44 -12.92 -16.34 6.99
N ARG A 45 -13.16 -16.19 8.30
CA ARG A 45 -12.67 -17.14 9.30
C ARG A 45 -13.28 -18.53 9.11
N GLY A 46 -14.55 -18.61 8.71
CA GLY A 46 -15.21 -19.88 8.39
C GLY A 46 -14.64 -20.55 7.13
N ILE A 47 -14.21 -19.76 6.14
CA ILE A 47 -13.61 -20.25 4.89
C ILE A 47 -12.14 -20.66 5.10
N ASN A 48 -11.38 -19.84 5.83
CA ASN A 48 -9.96 -20.04 6.07
C ASN A 48 -9.66 -19.84 7.56
N SER A 49 -9.59 -20.96 8.29
CA SER A 49 -9.42 -20.97 9.74
C SER A 49 -8.03 -20.49 10.19
N THR A 50 -7.03 -20.49 9.30
CA THR A 50 -5.63 -20.23 9.64
C THR A 50 -5.11 -18.87 9.21
N VAL A 51 -5.73 -18.22 8.22
CA VAL A 51 -5.28 -16.92 7.71
C VAL A 51 -5.38 -15.83 8.77
N TYR A 52 -4.46 -14.86 8.74
CA TYR A 52 -4.57 -13.68 9.60
C TYR A 52 -5.75 -12.80 9.16
N LEU A 53 -6.52 -12.29 10.13
CA LEU A 53 -7.65 -11.37 9.89
C LEU A 53 -7.47 -10.05 10.64
N GLY A 54 -7.39 -8.95 9.89
CA GLY A 54 -7.29 -7.60 10.44
C GLY A 54 -8.63 -6.87 10.46
N PHE A 55 -9.18 -6.60 11.64
CA PHE A 55 -10.31 -5.69 11.77
C PHE A 55 -9.84 -4.25 11.70
N ILE A 56 -10.32 -3.51 10.70
CA ILE A 56 -9.99 -2.11 10.51
C ILE A 56 -10.91 -1.28 11.40
N GLN A 57 -10.34 -0.53 12.34
CA GLN A 57 -11.03 0.55 13.02
C GLN A 57 -11.04 1.77 12.10
N GLY A 58 -12.19 2.45 12.02
CA GLY A 58 -12.33 3.68 11.24
C GLY A 58 -11.26 4.72 11.58
N SER A 59 -10.90 5.57 10.62
CA SER A 59 -9.79 6.50 10.79
C SER A 59 -10.06 7.54 11.87
N HIS A 60 -9.01 8.02 12.54
CA HIS A 60 -9.16 9.02 13.59
C HIS A 60 -9.93 10.26 13.06
N PRO A 61 -10.89 10.83 13.81
CA PRO A 61 -11.71 11.94 13.31
C PRO A 61 -10.90 13.16 12.83
N GLN A 62 -9.80 13.47 13.49
CA GLN A 62 -8.87 14.52 13.05
C GLN A 62 -8.17 14.17 11.72
N SER A 63 -7.79 12.91 11.51
CA SER A 63 -7.17 12.48 10.25
C SER A 63 -8.15 12.64 9.09
N VAL A 64 -9.43 12.30 9.30
CA VAL A 64 -10.50 12.55 8.33
C VAL A 64 -10.69 14.05 8.08
N SER A 65 -10.73 14.87 9.13
CA SER A 65 -10.88 16.32 9.01
C SER A 65 -9.75 16.95 8.18
N LYS A 66 -8.51 16.51 8.40
CA LYS A 66 -7.34 16.97 7.63
C LYS A 66 -7.44 16.58 6.15
N LEU A 67 -7.78 15.32 5.87
CA LEU A 67 -7.98 14.84 4.51
C LEU A 67 -9.05 15.66 3.79
N LYS A 68 -10.19 15.91 4.44
CA LYS A 68 -11.26 16.75 3.88
C LYS A 68 -10.80 18.18 3.60
N SER A 69 -10.02 18.78 4.50
CA SER A 69 -9.46 20.13 4.30
C SER A 69 -8.50 20.16 3.11
N ALA A 70 -7.61 19.18 3.00
CA ALA A 70 -6.69 19.05 1.87
C ALA A 70 -7.44 18.87 0.54
N LEU A 71 -8.46 17.99 0.51
CA LEU A 71 -9.30 17.79 -0.66
C LEU A 71 -10.04 19.08 -1.05
N ARG A 72 -10.66 19.80 -0.10
CA ARG A 72 -11.32 21.09 -0.36
C ARG A 72 -10.37 22.16 -0.93
N LYS A 73 -9.11 22.18 -0.50
CA LYS A 73 -8.10 23.09 -1.06
C LYS A 73 -7.70 22.68 -2.48
N GLY A 74 -7.52 21.39 -2.74
CA GLY A 74 -7.23 20.84 -4.08
C GLY A 74 -8.39 20.99 -5.07
N VAL A 75 -9.65 20.98 -4.60
CA VAL A 75 -10.87 21.18 -5.42
C VAL A 75 -10.89 22.54 -6.12
N LYS A 76 -10.22 23.58 -5.59
CA LYS A 76 -10.22 24.89 -6.23
C LYS A 76 -9.39 24.93 -7.52
N ASN A 77 -8.48 23.96 -7.77
CA ASN A 77 -7.47 24.08 -8.81
C ASN A 77 -7.27 22.88 -9.76
N ASP A 78 -7.95 21.71 -9.67
CA ASP A 78 -7.48 20.57 -10.50
C ASP A 78 -8.41 19.36 -10.80
N GLN A 79 -8.13 18.70 -11.95
CA GLN A 79 -8.51 17.36 -12.46
C GLN A 79 -8.36 16.24 -11.41
N LEU A 80 -7.46 16.42 -10.44
CA LEU A 80 -7.27 15.56 -9.26
C LEU A 80 -8.61 15.31 -8.51
N TYR A 81 -9.52 16.28 -8.52
CA TYR A 81 -10.85 16.16 -7.94
C TYR A 81 -11.69 15.02 -8.57
N LYS A 82 -11.61 14.83 -9.90
CA LYS A 82 -12.33 13.75 -10.58
C LYS A 82 -11.79 12.37 -10.18
N LEU A 83 -10.47 12.25 -10.00
CA LEU A 83 -9.80 11.02 -9.57
C LEU A 83 -10.20 10.60 -8.14
N TYR A 84 -10.33 11.57 -7.23
CA TYR A 84 -10.69 11.32 -5.84
C TYR A 84 -12.18 11.47 -5.54
N SER A 85 -13.02 11.86 -6.51
CA SER A 85 -14.47 12.09 -6.35
C SER A 85 -15.23 10.90 -5.71
N LYS A 86 -14.90 9.66 -6.12
CA LYS A 86 -15.47 8.43 -5.52
C LYS A 86 -15.02 8.20 -4.07
N ASN A 87 -13.80 8.59 -3.72
CA ASN A 87 -13.34 8.60 -2.33
C ASN A 87 -13.94 9.78 -1.55
N ILE A 88 -14.25 10.90 -2.22
CA ILE A 88 -14.90 12.09 -1.65
C ILE A 88 -16.36 11.81 -1.31
N GLU A 89 -17.12 11.04 -2.10
CA GLU A 89 -18.47 10.61 -1.73
C GLU A 89 -18.46 9.66 -0.53
N ALA A 90 -17.49 8.73 -0.49
CA ALA A 90 -17.26 7.91 0.69
C ALA A 90 -16.94 8.81 1.91
N ILE A 91 -16.03 9.78 1.79
CA ILE A 91 -15.60 10.70 2.87
C ILE A 91 -16.64 11.80 3.19
N GLY A 92 -17.58 12.11 2.30
CA GLY A 92 -18.61 13.12 2.45
C GLY A 92 -19.50 12.86 3.68
N ASN A 93 -19.69 11.58 4.00
CA ASN A 93 -20.36 11.11 5.20
C ASN A 93 -19.47 11.05 6.47
N TYR A 94 -18.14 11.18 6.33
CA TYR A 94 -17.15 10.99 7.41
C TYR A 94 -16.69 12.31 8.04
N GLY A 95 -16.94 13.46 7.42
CA GLY A 95 -16.43 14.76 7.89
C GLY A 95 -17.42 15.62 8.69
N THR A 96 -18.37 15.03 9.41
CA THR A 96 -19.42 15.73 10.18
C THR A 96 -19.38 15.35 11.66
N GLN A 97 -20.02 16.14 12.53
CA GLN A 97 -20.26 15.77 13.93
C GLN A 97 -20.89 14.37 14.06
N ARG A 98 -21.63 13.92 13.03
CA ARG A 98 -22.18 12.56 12.90
C ARG A 98 -21.11 11.46 12.86
N TYR A 99 -19.98 11.65 12.16
CA TYR A 99 -18.89 10.68 12.16
C TYR A 99 -18.21 10.61 13.53
N ARG A 100 -17.94 11.75 14.16
CA ARG A 100 -17.41 11.79 15.53
C ARG A 100 -18.31 11.05 16.52
N ARG A 101 -19.64 11.23 16.40
CA ARG A 101 -20.64 10.51 17.21
C ARG A 101 -20.69 9.01 16.91
N LYS A 102 -20.38 8.59 15.69
CA LYS A 102 -20.41 7.17 15.26
C LYS A 102 -19.05 6.48 15.33
N TYR A 103 -17.97 7.22 15.57
CA TYR A 103 -16.63 6.66 15.67
C TYR A 103 -16.59 5.70 16.86
N LYS A 104 -16.30 4.44 16.57
CA LYS A 104 -16.19 3.40 17.58
C LYS A 104 -14.72 3.15 17.85
N ASP A 105 -14.35 3.27 19.12
CA ASP A 105 -13.03 2.92 19.58
C ASP A 105 -12.99 1.47 20.08
N TYR A 106 -12.05 0.69 19.58
CA TYR A 106 -11.85 -0.72 19.90
C TYR A 106 -10.57 -0.95 20.72
N THR A 107 -9.99 0.09 21.33
CA THR A 107 -8.75 0.00 22.12
C THR A 107 -8.92 -0.57 23.54
N SER A 108 -10.15 -0.72 24.02
CA SER A 108 -10.42 -1.31 25.34
C SER A 108 -10.17 -2.82 25.32
N LEU A 109 -9.77 -3.38 26.47
CA LEU A 109 -9.55 -4.83 26.59
C LEU A 109 -10.84 -5.62 26.29
N SER A 110 -12.00 -5.11 26.68
CA SER A 110 -13.30 -5.72 26.39
C SER A 110 -13.65 -5.70 24.90
N ALA A 111 -13.37 -4.60 24.20
CA ALA A 111 -13.60 -4.52 22.76
C ALA A 111 -12.67 -5.46 21.99
N LEU A 112 -11.40 -5.52 22.37
CA LEU A 112 -10.43 -6.47 21.82
C LEU A 112 -10.82 -7.92 22.10
N GLY A 113 -11.24 -8.25 23.32
CA GLY A 113 -11.74 -9.59 23.67
C GLY A 113 -12.93 -10.00 22.82
N ASN A 114 -13.87 -9.09 22.58
CA ASN A 114 -15.01 -9.34 21.69
C ASN A 114 -14.59 -9.56 20.23
N LEU A 115 -13.55 -8.88 19.75
CA LEU A 115 -12.99 -9.13 18.42
C LEU A 115 -12.30 -10.50 18.38
N GLN A 116 -11.48 -10.82 19.38
CA GLN A 116 -10.78 -12.09 19.49
C GLN A 116 -11.74 -13.28 19.50
N ILE A 117 -12.83 -13.22 20.27
CA ILE A 117 -13.84 -14.29 20.34
C ILE A 117 -14.46 -14.54 18.96
N LYS A 118 -14.70 -13.48 18.18
CA LYS A 118 -15.35 -13.57 16.86
C LYS A 118 -14.39 -13.96 15.74
N LEU A 119 -13.12 -13.60 15.86
CA LEU A 119 -12.13 -13.72 14.78
C LEU A 119 -11.01 -14.72 15.07
N GLY A 120 -10.94 -15.28 16.28
CA GLY A 120 -9.87 -16.16 16.73
C GLY A 120 -8.58 -15.41 17.11
N SER A 121 -7.60 -16.15 17.63
CA SER A 121 -6.31 -15.60 18.09
C SER A 121 -5.43 -15.09 16.95
N ASN A 122 -5.44 -15.72 15.76
CA ASN A 122 -4.70 -15.20 14.59
C ASN A 122 -5.45 -14.05 13.90
N SER A 123 -5.68 -12.97 14.65
CA SER A 123 -6.36 -11.77 14.20
C SER A 123 -5.73 -10.53 14.81
N GLY A 124 -6.23 -9.35 14.44
CA GLY A 124 -5.70 -8.11 15.00
C GLY A 124 -6.53 -6.88 14.70
N LEU A 125 -6.14 -5.78 15.34
CA LEU A 125 -6.75 -4.47 15.17
C LEU A 125 -5.86 -3.60 14.26
N HIS A 126 -6.44 -3.08 13.18
CA HIS A 126 -5.79 -2.17 12.26
C HIS A 126 -6.29 -0.74 12.51
N MET A 127 -5.39 0.18 12.85
CA MET A 127 -5.76 1.51 13.35
C MET A 127 -5.07 2.65 12.59
N ASP A 128 -5.75 3.79 12.47
CA ASP A 128 -5.07 5.02 12.01
C ASP A 128 -3.95 5.38 12.99
N ILE A 129 -2.76 5.71 12.45
CA ILE A 129 -1.56 6.01 13.23
C ILE A 129 -1.77 7.11 14.27
N ARG A 130 -2.71 8.05 14.04
CA ARG A 130 -3.04 9.08 15.02
C ARG A 130 -3.75 8.49 16.24
N SER A 131 -4.70 7.57 16.03
CA SER A 131 -5.36 6.84 17.13
C SER A 131 -4.34 6.01 17.90
N TYR A 132 -3.46 5.30 17.18
CA TYR A 132 -2.44 4.48 17.82
C TYR A 132 -1.44 5.30 18.64
N ALA A 133 -0.95 6.42 18.11
CA ALA A 133 -0.02 7.29 18.82
C ALA A 133 -0.61 7.85 20.13
N ASN A 134 -1.94 8.01 20.20
CA ASN A 134 -2.64 8.45 21.41
C ASN A 134 -2.96 7.29 22.38
N ALA A 135 -2.82 6.03 21.95
CA ALA A 135 -3.24 4.85 22.69
C ALA A 135 -2.25 3.68 22.53
N THR A 136 -0.94 3.94 22.63
CA THR A 136 0.12 2.93 22.40
C THR A 136 0.01 1.70 23.32
N TYR A 137 -0.61 1.85 24.50
CA TYR A 137 -0.92 0.74 25.42
C TYR A 137 -1.79 -0.35 24.78
N VAL A 138 -2.51 -0.06 23.68
CA VAL A 138 -3.37 -1.02 22.99
C VAL A 138 -2.60 -2.23 22.49
N LYS A 139 -1.33 -2.05 22.09
CA LYS A 139 -0.44 -3.16 21.68
C LYS A 139 -0.30 -4.18 22.80
N GLY A 140 0.02 -3.73 24.02
CA GLY A 140 0.15 -4.61 25.17
C GLY A 140 -1.14 -5.35 25.51
N ARG A 141 -2.30 -4.69 25.35
CA ARG A 141 -3.61 -5.32 25.57
C ARG A 141 -3.95 -6.37 24.50
N ALA A 142 -3.70 -6.06 23.24
CA ALA A 142 -3.94 -6.96 22.12
C ALA A 142 -3.04 -8.20 22.19
N ASN A 143 -1.75 -8.00 22.49
CA ASN A 143 -0.78 -9.10 22.56
C ASN A 143 -1.11 -10.10 23.68
N ARG A 144 -1.68 -9.64 24.82
CA ARG A 144 -2.19 -10.54 25.88
C ARG A 144 -3.33 -11.45 25.42
N LEU A 145 -4.05 -11.05 24.37
CA LEU A 145 -5.12 -11.82 23.74
C LEU A 145 -4.63 -12.62 22.51
N GLY A 146 -3.31 -12.64 22.25
CA GLY A 146 -2.72 -13.25 21.06
C GLY A 146 -2.96 -12.46 19.76
N MET A 147 -3.56 -11.27 19.84
CA MET A 147 -3.86 -10.42 18.70
C MET A 147 -2.69 -9.50 18.35
N LYS A 148 -2.63 -9.04 17.11
CA LYS A 148 -1.65 -8.02 16.64
C LYS A 148 -2.30 -6.64 16.47
N VAL A 149 -1.51 -5.58 16.56
CA VAL A 149 -1.94 -4.21 16.22
C VAL A 149 -1.14 -3.68 15.05
N TYR A 150 -1.82 -3.41 13.94
CA TYR A 150 -1.19 -2.78 12.78
C TYR A 150 -1.67 -1.33 12.64
N THR A 151 -0.82 -0.49 12.05
CA THR A 151 -1.18 0.91 11.79
C THR A 151 -1.25 1.23 10.30
N TYR A 152 -2.15 2.12 9.93
CA TYR A 152 -2.27 2.71 8.59
C TYR A 152 -2.40 4.24 8.69
N SER A 153 -2.39 4.95 7.57
CA SER A 153 -2.75 6.37 7.55
C SER A 153 -3.50 6.78 6.29
N ILE A 154 -4.52 7.63 6.47
CA ILE A 154 -5.21 8.33 5.38
C ILE A 154 -4.67 9.75 5.12
N ASN A 155 -3.59 10.14 5.79
CA ASN A 155 -2.94 11.45 5.62
C ASN A 155 -1.56 11.33 4.92
N GLY A 156 -1.33 10.19 4.26
CA GLY A 156 -0.16 9.94 3.44
C GLY A 156 1.03 9.32 4.18
N THR A 157 1.92 8.71 3.40
CA THR A 157 3.12 7.98 3.84
C THR A 157 4.03 8.81 4.76
N ASN A 158 4.34 10.06 4.40
CA ASN A 158 5.25 10.90 5.21
C ASN A 158 4.70 11.18 6.60
N TYR A 159 3.39 11.42 6.73
CA TYR A 159 2.75 11.65 8.03
C TYR A 159 2.79 10.38 8.88
N HIS A 160 2.55 9.22 8.27
CA HIS A 160 2.65 7.92 8.95
C HIS A 160 4.07 7.67 9.46
N GLN A 161 5.07 7.84 8.60
CA GLN A 161 6.48 7.69 8.95
C GLN A 161 6.89 8.63 10.08
N GLY A 162 6.55 9.91 9.98
CA GLY A 162 6.87 10.90 11.01
C GLY A 162 6.27 10.54 12.37
N LYS A 163 5.05 10.00 12.39
CA LYS A 163 4.43 9.52 13.64
C LYS A 163 5.10 8.28 14.19
N LEU A 164 5.51 7.33 13.35
CA LEU A 164 6.24 6.14 13.78
C LEU A 164 7.62 6.49 14.35
N LEU A 165 8.34 7.42 13.71
CA LEU A 165 9.66 7.89 14.15
C LEU A 165 9.61 8.65 15.48
N ALA A 166 8.47 9.27 15.80
CA ALA A 166 8.26 9.95 17.07
C ALA A 166 7.93 8.99 18.23
N LEU A 167 7.65 7.71 17.95
CA LEU A 167 7.40 6.71 18.98
C LEU A 167 8.70 6.10 19.51
N ASN A 168 8.72 5.75 20.79
CA ASN A 168 9.75 4.86 21.31
C ASN A 168 9.69 3.51 20.55
N LYS A 169 10.85 2.95 20.20
CA LYS A 169 10.97 1.66 19.50
C LYS A 169 10.19 0.52 20.19
N SER A 170 10.13 0.49 21.52
CA SER A 170 9.34 -0.52 22.26
C SER A 170 7.83 -0.39 22.05
N LEU A 171 7.37 0.83 21.73
CA LEU A 171 5.97 1.18 21.53
C LEU A 171 5.54 1.14 20.05
N LEU A 172 6.44 0.73 19.13
CA LEU A 172 6.06 0.54 17.72
C LEU A 172 4.99 -0.56 17.59
N PRO A 173 4.04 -0.41 16.65
CA PRO A 173 3.01 -1.42 16.40
C PRO A 173 3.62 -2.73 15.89
N ASP A 174 2.87 -3.83 15.94
CA ASP A 174 3.33 -5.14 15.47
C ASP A 174 3.44 -5.21 13.94
N GLY A 175 2.82 -4.28 13.23
CA GLY A 175 2.90 -4.14 11.78
C GLY A 175 2.49 -2.77 11.28
N ILE A 176 2.91 -2.45 10.07
CA ILE A 176 2.74 -1.13 9.46
C ILE A 176 2.27 -1.35 8.02
N ILE A 177 1.11 -0.78 7.69
CA ILE A 177 0.52 -0.77 6.34
C ILE A 177 0.84 0.61 5.74
N ILE A 178 1.71 0.63 4.73
CA ILE A 178 2.27 1.87 4.20
C ILE A 178 2.54 1.76 2.70
N ASP A 179 2.38 2.89 1.99
CA ASP A 179 2.76 3.03 0.59
C ASP A 179 4.25 3.40 0.50
N ALA A 180 5.11 2.51 1.01
CA ALA A 180 6.56 2.61 0.95
C ALA A 180 7.19 1.21 0.99
N THR A 181 8.42 1.08 0.48
CA THR A 181 9.14 -0.19 0.60
C THR A 181 9.46 -0.48 2.08
N PRO A 182 9.33 -1.74 2.54
CA PRO A 182 9.71 -2.12 3.91
C PRO A 182 11.14 -1.68 4.26
N TYR A 183 12.06 -1.79 3.29
CA TYR A 183 13.45 -1.35 3.45
C TYR A 183 13.58 0.13 3.81
N ARG A 184 12.90 1.03 3.08
CA ARG A 184 12.97 2.47 3.33
C ARG A 184 12.52 2.80 4.75
N LEU A 185 11.43 2.18 5.19
CA LEU A 185 10.88 2.39 6.53
C LEU A 185 11.80 1.83 7.63
N CYS A 186 12.26 0.58 7.47
CA CYS A 186 13.13 -0.06 8.46
C CYS A 186 14.44 0.71 8.66
N LYS A 187 15.04 1.21 7.56
CA LYS A 187 16.24 2.05 7.62
C LYS A 187 16.02 3.31 8.47
N GLN A 188 14.88 3.97 8.31
CA GLN A 188 14.54 5.16 9.09
C GLN A 188 14.26 4.82 10.57
N LEU A 189 13.46 3.79 10.85
CA LEU A 189 13.02 3.48 12.22
C LEU A 189 14.14 2.92 13.10
N PHE A 190 14.98 2.06 12.55
CA PHE A 190 15.92 1.29 13.36
C PHE A 190 17.36 1.74 13.18
N ASN A 191 17.65 2.58 12.18
CA ASN A 191 19.00 2.75 11.62
C ASN A 191 19.64 1.39 11.26
N ALA A 192 18.80 0.35 11.16
CA ALA A 192 19.19 -1.01 10.89
C ALA A 192 19.00 -1.21 9.39
N SER A 193 20.05 -1.71 8.74
CA SER A 193 20.18 -1.92 7.29
C SER A 193 20.99 -0.83 6.58
N LYS A 194 22.24 -0.64 7.00
CA LYS A 194 23.28 -0.68 5.96
C LYS A 194 23.40 -2.17 5.60
N PRO A 195 23.09 -2.59 4.36
CA PRO A 195 23.35 -3.98 3.99
C PRO A 195 24.84 -4.24 4.26
N LEU A 196 25.14 -5.28 5.06
CA LEU A 196 26.51 -5.61 5.49
C LEU A 196 27.45 -5.83 4.30
N LYS A 197 26.88 -6.16 3.14
CA LYS A 197 27.54 -6.24 1.85
C LYS A 197 26.70 -5.43 0.87
N ALA A 198 27.33 -4.61 0.03
CA ALA A 198 26.66 -4.06 -1.14
C ALA A 198 26.01 -5.21 -1.92
N TYR A 199 24.81 -4.99 -2.46
CA TYR A 199 24.19 -5.96 -3.37
C TYR A 199 25.20 -6.27 -4.48
N ARG A 200 25.60 -7.53 -4.58
CA ARG A 200 26.42 -8.04 -5.68
C ARG A 200 25.54 -9.00 -6.43
N ALA A 201 25.07 -8.58 -7.59
CA ALA A 201 24.31 -9.46 -8.46
C ALA A 201 25.18 -10.66 -8.87
N SER A 202 24.65 -11.86 -8.70
CA SER A 202 25.29 -13.12 -9.10
C SER A 202 24.98 -13.50 -10.55
N THR A 203 23.92 -12.95 -11.13
CA THR A 203 23.49 -13.20 -12.51
C THR A 203 23.98 -12.11 -13.46
N SER A 204 24.12 -12.42 -14.75
CA SER A 204 24.43 -11.43 -15.79
C SER A 204 23.38 -10.31 -15.82
N ILE A 205 22.09 -10.69 -15.79
CA ILE A 205 20.96 -9.75 -15.78
C ILE A 205 20.98 -8.86 -14.52
N GLY A 206 21.22 -9.44 -13.34
CA GLY A 206 21.29 -8.65 -12.11
C GLY A 206 22.45 -7.66 -12.13
N ARG A 207 23.60 -8.03 -12.72
CA ARG A 207 24.76 -7.12 -12.86
C ARG A 207 24.43 -5.97 -13.80
N TYR A 208 23.82 -6.29 -14.94
CA TYR A 208 23.32 -5.29 -15.88
C TYR A 208 22.36 -4.30 -15.23
N ILE A 209 21.32 -4.78 -14.54
CA ILE A 209 20.35 -3.94 -13.83
C ILE A 209 21.04 -3.08 -12.76
N ASN A 210 22.01 -3.64 -12.04
CA ASN A 210 22.74 -2.92 -11.00
C ASN A 210 23.62 -1.78 -11.57
N ASP A 211 24.08 -1.91 -12.81
CA ASP A 211 24.96 -0.94 -13.47
C ASP A 211 24.16 0.12 -14.27
N LEU A 212 22.83 -0.03 -14.37
CA LEU A 212 21.96 0.93 -15.05
C LEU A 212 21.98 2.31 -14.35
N PRO A 213 22.15 3.40 -15.12
CA PRO A 213 21.99 4.76 -14.61
C PRO A 213 20.54 5.08 -14.16
N GLN A 214 20.35 6.20 -13.46
CA GLN A 214 19.05 6.61 -12.93
C GLN A 214 18.01 6.97 -14.02
N ASP A 215 18.45 7.31 -15.21
CA ASP A 215 17.60 7.65 -16.37
C ASP A 215 17.26 6.43 -17.24
N ALA A 216 17.61 5.21 -16.83
CA ALA A 216 17.22 4.00 -17.54
C ALA A 216 15.69 3.80 -17.54
N ASP A 217 15.15 3.49 -18.72
CA ASP A 217 13.72 3.26 -18.92
C ASP A 217 13.35 1.80 -18.63
N PHE A 218 12.90 1.55 -17.40
CA PHE A 218 12.50 0.20 -16.96
C PHE A 218 11.26 -0.34 -17.67
N ASP A 219 10.46 0.49 -18.36
CA ASP A 219 9.35 0.00 -19.17
C ASP A 219 9.86 -0.76 -20.41
N GLN A 220 11.08 -0.45 -20.86
CA GLN A 220 11.78 -1.13 -21.95
C GLN A 220 12.75 -2.21 -21.45
N LEU A 221 12.59 -2.72 -20.22
CA LEU A 221 13.55 -3.66 -19.62
C LEU A 221 13.75 -4.93 -20.46
N GLU A 222 12.70 -5.51 -21.02
CA GLU A 222 12.82 -6.69 -21.88
C GLU A 222 13.61 -6.40 -23.16
N GLN A 223 13.38 -5.24 -23.79
CA GLN A 223 14.15 -4.80 -24.94
C GLN A 223 15.63 -4.59 -24.57
N MET A 224 15.87 -3.96 -23.41
CA MET A 224 17.19 -3.72 -22.86
C MET A 224 17.99 -5.01 -22.60
N LEU A 225 17.34 -6.14 -22.33
CA LEU A 225 18.05 -7.42 -22.15
C LEU A 225 18.84 -7.83 -23.41
N SER A 226 18.42 -7.38 -24.59
CA SER A 226 19.12 -7.66 -25.86
C SER A 226 20.45 -6.92 -25.97
N TYR A 227 20.59 -5.77 -25.29
CA TYR A 227 21.79 -4.93 -25.33
C TYR A 227 22.80 -5.20 -24.21
N ILE A 228 22.54 -6.21 -23.36
CA ILE A 228 23.38 -6.54 -22.19
C ILE A 228 24.83 -6.77 -22.59
N ASN A 229 25.06 -7.57 -23.63
CA ASN A 229 26.42 -7.94 -24.07
C ASN A 229 27.14 -6.77 -24.74
N GLU A 230 26.40 -5.79 -25.24
CA GLU A 230 26.92 -4.60 -25.90
C GLU A 230 27.16 -3.45 -24.91
N GLY A 231 26.62 -3.57 -23.70
CA GLY A 231 26.77 -2.58 -22.63
C GLY A 231 25.96 -1.31 -22.87
N TYR A 232 24.80 -1.42 -23.53
CA TYR A 232 23.88 -0.30 -23.75
C TYR A 232 22.60 -0.47 -22.95
N TYR A 233 21.92 0.64 -22.67
CA TYR A 233 20.62 0.71 -22.03
C TYR A 233 19.73 1.74 -22.74
N VAL A 234 18.42 1.60 -22.65
CA VAL A 234 17.48 2.60 -23.15
C VAL A 234 17.23 3.62 -22.04
N SER A 235 17.45 4.89 -22.33
CA SER A 235 17.15 6.00 -21.43
C SER A 235 15.76 6.57 -21.68
N ILE A 236 15.16 7.15 -20.66
CA ILE A 236 13.81 7.75 -20.71
C ILE A 236 13.75 8.92 -21.71
N SER A 237 14.84 9.67 -21.90
CA SER A 237 14.86 10.90 -22.70
C SER A 237 15.53 10.75 -24.07
N ASP A 238 16.58 9.95 -24.18
CA ASP A 238 17.55 10.08 -25.27
C ASP A 238 17.80 8.74 -25.99
N GLY A 239 16.95 7.74 -25.79
CA GLY A 239 17.07 6.43 -26.43
C GLY A 239 18.29 5.64 -25.94
N LEU A 240 18.92 4.88 -26.84
CA LEU A 240 19.98 3.92 -26.52
C LEU A 240 21.30 4.62 -26.12
N LYS A 241 21.73 4.45 -24.87
CA LYS A 241 22.96 5.00 -24.28
C LYS A 241 23.89 3.89 -23.81
N ARG A 242 25.20 4.16 -23.74
CA ARG A 242 26.20 3.20 -23.24
C ARG A 242 26.37 3.32 -21.72
N ILE A 243 26.36 2.19 -21.03
CA ILE A 243 26.61 2.11 -19.59
C ILE A 243 28.05 2.56 -19.31
N GLY A 244 28.21 3.56 -18.43
CA GLY A 244 29.52 4.08 -18.02
C GLY A 244 30.17 5.14 -18.92
N ALA A 245 29.49 5.61 -19.97
CA ALA A 245 30.02 6.63 -20.88
C ALA A 245 30.15 8.05 -20.25
N GLU A 246 29.47 8.32 -19.14
CA GLU A 246 29.45 9.64 -18.49
C GLU A 246 30.44 9.84 -17.33
N LYS A 247 31.54 9.07 -17.26
CA LYS A 247 32.54 9.31 -16.18
C LYS A 247 33.41 10.56 -16.37
N ASN A 248 33.35 11.27 -17.51
CA ASN A 248 34.28 12.37 -17.83
C ASN A 248 33.61 13.70 -18.26
N LYS A 249 32.43 14.05 -17.75
CA LYS A 249 31.97 15.44 -17.78
C LYS A 249 31.55 15.87 -16.39
N SER A 250 32.33 16.77 -15.79
CA SER A 250 31.94 17.53 -14.61
C SER A 250 30.60 18.22 -14.88
N VAL A 251 29.54 17.74 -14.24
CA VAL A 251 28.21 18.36 -14.30
C VAL A 251 28.29 19.72 -13.59
N PRO A 252 27.81 20.83 -14.18
CA PRO A 252 27.71 22.10 -13.46
C PRO A 252 26.79 21.90 -12.26
N LYS A 253 27.13 22.54 -11.15
CA LYS A 253 26.36 22.49 -9.90
C LYS A 253 24.96 23.07 -10.14
N VAL A 254 23.98 22.22 -10.42
CA VAL A 254 22.57 22.62 -10.50
C VAL A 254 22.11 22.92 -9.07
N GLU A 255 21.74 24.18 -8.82
CA GLU A 255 21.06 24.57 -7.60
C GLU A 255 19.82 23.72 -7.39
N LYS A 256 19.60 23.28 -6.15
CA LYS A 256 18.46 22.44 -5.79
C LYS A 256 17.14 23.20 -5.98
N THR A 257 16.57 23.14 -7.17
CA THR A 257 15.13 23.31 -7.35
C THR A 257 14.47 22.01 -6.92
N VAL A 258 13.65 22.08 -5.88
CA VAL A 258 12.83 20.95 -5.43
C VAL A 258 11.79 20.68 -6.53
N MET A 259 12.11 19.80 -7.48
CA MET A 259 11.11 19.26 -8.39
C MET A 259 10.32 18.18 -7.66
N SER A 260 9.01 18.36 -7.59
CA SER A 260 8.08 17.28 -7.25
C SER A 260 8.18 16.21 -8.33
N PHE A 261 8.61 15.01 -7.94
CA PHE A 261 8.46 13.84 -8.81
C PHE A 261 6.98 13.48 -8.85
N ASP A 262 6.28 13.92 -9.90
CA ASP A 262 5.02 13.32 -10.30
C ASP A 262 5.32 11.98 -10.99
N PHE A 263 4.63 10.93 -10.55
CA PHE A 263 4.68 9.63 -11.20
C PHE A 263 4.04 9.73 -12.60
N PRO A 264 4.59 9.06 -13.62
CA PRO A 264 3.99 9.06 -14.96
C PRO A 264 2.57 8.48 -14.92
N THR A 265 1.67 9.11 -15.66
CA THR A 265 0.31 8.61 -15.86
C THR A 265 0.36 7.57 -16.97
N ILE A 266 0.19 6.29 -16.60
CA ILE A 266 0.09 5.18 -17.56
C ILE A 266 -1.22 5.38 -18.37
N LYS A 267 -1.12 5.45 -19.70
CA LYS A 267 -2.26 5.37 -20.61
C LYS A 267 -2.46 3.90 -20.99
N ASP A 268 -3.70 3.41 -20.91
CA ASP A 268 -4.08 2.04 -21.24
C ASP A 268 -3.72 1.72 -22.71
N GLY A 269 -2.82 0.76 -22.93
CA GLY A 269 -2.55 0.13 -24.21
C GLY A 269 -3.34 -1.18 -24.37
N GLU A 270 -3.68 -1.54 -25.61
CA GLU A 270 -4.39 -2.76 -25.99
C GLU A 270 -3.68 -4.03 -25.47
N ILE A 271 -4.47 -4.98 -24.95
CA ILE A 271 -3.96 -6.24 -24.38
C ILE A 271 -4.25 -7.39 -25.34
N ASP A 272 -3.18 -8.03 -25.80
CA ASP A 272 -3.16 -9.31 -26.52
C ASP A 272 -3.66 -10.45 -25.62
N THR A 273 -4.56 -11.29 -26.14
CA THR A 273 -5.25 -12.37 -25.43
C THR A 273 -4.69 -13.76 -25.71
N SER A 274 -3.55 -13.88 -26.40
CA SER A 274 -2.97 -15.17 -26.78
C SER A 274 -2.23 -15.91 -25.67
N THR A 275 -1.94 -15.28 -24.52
CA THR A 275 -1.15 -15.93 -23.43
C THR A 275 -1.82 -15.83 -22.05
N SER A 276 -2.01 -17.00 -21.42
CA SER A 276 -2.85 -17.18 -20.22
C SER A 276 -2.23 -16.69 -18.90
N LYS A 277 -2.16 -15.36 -18.67
CA LYS A 277 -1.89 -14.80 -17.33
C LYS A 277 -2.80 -13.60 -17.02
N ALA A 278 -3.65 -13.80 -16.00
CA ALA A 278 -4.48 -12.83 -15.25
C ALA A 278 -5.24 -11.74 -16.04
N ILE A 279 -6.57 -11.88 -16.08
CA ILE A 279 -7.50 -10.90 -16.66
C ILE A 279 -8.17 -10.07 -15.55
N LEU A 280 -8.13 -8.75 -15.68
CA LEU A 280 -8.97 -7.80 -14.95
C LEU A 280 -10.12 -7.37 -15.88
N ILE A 281 -11.37 -7.77 -15.60
CA ILE A 281 -12.54 -7.32 -16.40
C ILE A 281 -13.34 -6.29 -15.61
N LYS A 282 -13.41 -5.05 -16.12
CA LYS A 282 -14.41 -4.05 -15.74
C LYS A 282 -15.41 -3.91 -16.88
N ILE A 283 -16.66 -4.30 -16.63
CA ILE A 283 -17.76 -4.13 -17.58
C ILE A 283 -18.25 -2.68 -17.50
N ARG A 284 -18.14 -1.94 -18.61
CA ARG A 284 -18.94 -0.74 -18.86
C ARG A 284 -20.22 -1.17 -19.58
N VAL A 285 -21.36 -0.76 -19.06
CA VAL A 285 -22.58 -0.68 -19.87
C VAL A 285 -22.46 0.62 -20.68
N LEU A 286 -22.29 0.49 -21.99
CA LEU A 286 -22.48 1.58 -22.93
C LEU A 286 -23.92 1.48 -23.44
N ASN A 287 -24.74 2.48 -23.14
CA ASN A 287 -25.91 2.76 -23.96
C ASN A 287 -25.37 3.37 -25.26
N ASN A 288 -25.48 2.62 -26.36
CA ASN A 288 -25.52 3.17 -27.70
C ASN A 288 -26.99 3.31 -28.06
N ASP A 289 -27.42 4.53 -28.39
CA ASP A 289 -28.49 4.69 -29.36
C ASP A 289 -27.89 5.43 -30.55
N ARG A 290 -27.77 4.71 -31.67
CA ARG A 290 -27.85 5.29 -33.00
C ARG A 290 -29.34 5.32 -33.38
N GLN A 291 -29.84 6.50 -33.72
CA GLN A 291 -30.52 6.70 -35.00
C GLN A 291 -29.89 7.92 -35.66
#